data_AF-R1DPS6-F1
#
_entry.id   AF-R1DPS6-F1
#
_cell.length_a   1.000
_cell.length_b   1.000
_cell.length_c   1.000
_cell.angle_alpha   90.00
_cell.angle_beta   90.00
_cell.angle_gamma   90.00
#
_symmetry.space_group_name_H-M   'P 1'
#
loop_
_entity.id
_entity.type
_entity.pdbx_description
1 polymer ?
#
loop_
_entity_poly.entity_id
_entity_poly.type
_entity_poly.pdbx_seq_one_letter_code
_entity_poly.pdbx_strand_id
1 'polypeptide(L)'
;MVKMGISGFGRIGRLVCRAAVLKDGAEVVAVNDPFCDVKYAAYLFKYDSTHGIFSEDVSYDEASSTLIAGKATIKFYAVKNPAEVPWGAAGADIVCESTGIFTVIDKASAHLTGGAKKVIISAPSADAPMFVMGVNHKSYKKEINILSNASCTTNCLAPLAKIHHEKYGIKEGLMTLRAREGRHDGRDQGNHEGGVRVAGLQGHRRLHRGSGRLHRLPGRFTLLHLRRGRGHLAHGNFRQARLVVRQRVGLLEPPRRARHARRLARLLGVISQWPAAAAR
;
A
#
# COMPACT_ATOMS: atom_id res chain seq x y z
N MET A 1 -16.30 -13.77 12.49
CA MET A 1 -15.22 -12.76 12.64
C MET A 1 -13.95 -13.36 12.05
N VAL A 2 -13.21 -12.60 11.23
CA VAL A 2 -11.97 -13.10 10.60
C VAL A 2 -10.80 -12.73 11.51
N LYS A 3 -10.11 -13.75 12.03
CA LYS A 3 -8.91 -13.56 12.86
C LYS A 3 -7.68 -13.47 11.98
N MET A 4 -6.90 -12.42 12.18
CA MET A 4 -5.73 -12.14 11.35
C MET A 4 -4.46 -11.88 12.15
N GLY A 5 -3.36 -12.32 11.58
CA GLY A 5 -2.00 -12.00 12.00
C GLY A 5 -1.38 -10.96 11.06
N ILE A 6 -0.42 -10.19 11.57
CA ILE A 6 0.35 -9.23 10.77
C ILE A 6 1.83 -9.55 10.91
N SER A 7 2.48 -9.81 9.78
CA SER A 7 3.92 -10.00 9.69
C SER A 7 4.56 -8.71 9.16
N GLY A 8 5.41 -8.09 9.98
CA GLY A 8 6.01 -6.77 9.78
C GLY A 8 5.14 -5.63 10.30
N PHE A 9 5.59 -4.92 11.34
CA PHE A 9 4.87 -3.79 11.95
C PHE A 9 5.39 -2.43 11.46
N GLY A 10 5.73 -2.39 10.17
CA GLY A 10 6.10 -1.18 9.45
C GLY A 10 4.90 -0.30 9.12
N ARG A 11 5.06 0.60 8.14
CA ARG A 11 4.00 1.54 7.75
C ARG A 11 2.71 0.83 7.32
N ILE A 12 2.81 -0.20 6.48
CA ILE A 12 1.63 -0.92 5.99
C ILE A 12 1.01 -1.75 7.10
N GLY A 13 1.79 -2.57 7.81
CA GLY A 13 1.31 -3.38 8.93
C GLY A 13 0.58 -2.57 9.99
N ARG A 14 1.10 -1.41 10.41
CA ARG A 14 0.41 -0.54 11.38
C ARG A 14 -0.90 0.03 10.86
N LEU A 15 -0.96 0.46 9.59
CA LEU A 15 -2.19 0.99 9.01
C LEU A 15 -3.24 -0.11 8.81
N VAL A 16 -2.82 -1.31 8.43
CA VAL A 16 -3.70 -2.49 8.37
C VAL A 16 -4.22 -2.81 9.77
N CYS A 17 -3.36 -2.80 10.79
CA CYS A 17 -3.75 -3.03 12.18
C CYS A 17 -4.78 -1.99 12.65
N ARG A 18 -4.49 -0.68 12.47
CA ARG A 18 -5.42 0.41 12.82
C ARG A 18 -6.77 0.25 12.13
N ALA A 19 -6.76 -0.07 10.83
CA ALA A 19 -7.99 -0.25 10.06
C ALA A 19 -8.77 -1.49 10.49
N ALA A 20 -8.09 -2.57 10.89
CA ALA A 20 -8.73 -3.79 11.36
C ALA A 20 -9.34 -3.64 12.75
N VAL A 21 -8.65 -2.97 13.68
CA VAL A 21 -9.16 -2.70 15.04
C VAL A 21 -10.47 -1.89 14.99
N LEU A 22 -10.57 -0.93 14.08
CA LEU A 22 -11.75 -0.07 13.94
C LEU A 22 -12.88 -0.69 13.08
N LYS A 23 -12.65 -1.83 12.43
CA LYS A 23 -13.58 -2.39 11.45
C LYS A 23 -14.27 -3.63 11.98
N ASP A 24 -15.59 -3.59 12.00
CA ASP A 24 -16.41 -4.76 12.33
C ASP A 24 -16.12 -5.94 11.38
N GLY A 25 -15.89 -7.11 11.98
CA GLY A 25 -15.67 -8.36 11.27
C GLY A 25 -14.22 -8.78 11.06
N ALA A 26 -13.24 -7.94 11.40
CA ALA A 26 -11.81 -8.30 11.43
C ALA A 26 -11.27 -8.18 12.88
N GLU A 27 -10.43 -9.12 13.27
CA GLU A 27 -9.80 -9.14 14.59
C GLU A 27 -8.31 -9.41 14.42
N VAL A 28 -7.45 -8.49 14.87
CA VAL A 28 -6.00 -8.71 14.89
C VAL A 28 -5.67 -9.43 16.19
N VAL A 29 -5.14 -10.64 16.09
CA VAL A 29 -4.80 -11.46 17.27
C VAL A 29 -3.29 -11.50 17.53
N ALA A 30 -2.49 -11.33 16.48
CA ALA A 30 -1.04 -11.43 16.56
C ALA A 30 -0.32 -10.49 15.59
N VAL A 31 0.83 -9.98 16.04
CA VAL A 31 1.79 -9.22 15.22
C VAL A 31 3.17 -9.85 15.40
N ASN A 32 3.91 -10.00 14.31
CA ASN A 32 5.32 -10.39 14.36
C ASN A 32 6.20 -9.29 13.76
N ASP A 33 7.15 -8.77 14.54
CA ASP A 33 8.20 -7.88 14.04
C ASP A 33 9.50 -8.14 14.84
N PRO A 34 10.55 -8.71 14.23
CA PRO A 34 11.80 -9.03 14.92
C PRO A 34 12.60 -7.83 15.42
N PHE A 35 12.24 -6.62 14.98
CA PHE A 35 12.99 -5.40 15.23
C PHE A 35 12.19 -4.37 16.04
N CYS A 36 11.03 -4.75 16.56
CA CYS A 36 10.13 -3.87 17.28
C CYS A 36 9.64 -4.54 18.56
N ASP A 37 10.05 -4.02 19.72
CA ASP A 37 9.46 -4.41 20.99
C ASP A 37 8.02 -3.86 21.14
N VAL A 38 7.24 -4.43 22.04
CA VAL A 38 5.82 -4.08 22.22
C VAL A 38 5.62 -2.63 22.67
N LYS A 39 6.55 -2.08 23.46
CA LYS A 39 6.52 -0.71 23.96
C LYS A 39 6.69 0.28 22.81
N TYR A 40 7.67 0.04 21.96
CA TYR A 40 7.94 0.85 20.79
C TYR A 40 6.84 0.69 19.75
N ALA A 41 6.32 -0.54 19.57
CA ALA A 41 5.15 -0.79 18.74
C ALA A 41 3.93 0.01 19.22
N ALA A 42 3.65 0.04 20.52
CA ALA A 42 2.55 0.83 21.10
C ALA A 42 2.72 2.33 20.82
N TYR A 43 3.93 2.86 20.97
CA TYR A 43 4.23 4.25 20.63
C TYR A 43 3.98 4.55 19.15
N LEU A 44 4.53 3.73 18.24
CA LEU A 44 4.36 3.87 16.79
C LEU A 44 2.91 3.64 16.34
N PHE A 45 2.16 2.84 17.09
CA PHE A 45 0.76 2.57 16.84
C PHE A 45 -0.13 3.71 17.33
N LYS A 46 0.19 4.36 18.45
CA LYS A 46 -0.55 5.52 18.98
C LYS A 46 -0.28 6.79 18.16
N TYR A 47 0.97 7.07 17.82
CA TYR A 47 1.37 8.32 17.15
C TYR A 47 1.83 8.08 15.71
N ASP A 48 1.08 8.60 14.73
CA ASP A 48 1.50 8.60 13.32
C ASP A 48 1.54 10.03 12.78
N SER A 49 2.67 10.44 12.20
CA SER A 49 2.86 11.81 11.71
C SER A 49 1.98 12.18 10.51
N THR A 50 1.47 11.20 9.76
CA THR A 50 0.62 11.41 8.58
C THR A 50 -0.85 11.17 8.89
N HIS A 51 -1.14 10.12 9.66
CA HIS A 51 -2.50 9.67 9.95
C HIS A 51 -3.01 10.13 11.32
N GLY A 52 -2.20 10.87 12.07
CA GLY A 52 -2.55 11.40 13.37
C GLY A 52 -2.50 10.37 14.50
N ILE A 53 -3.01 10.80 15.65
CA ILE A 53 -3.12 10.00 16.85
C ILE A 53 -4.23 8.96 16.65
N PHE A 54 -4.00 7.72 17.06
CA PHE A 54 -5.03 6.69 17.06
C PHE A 54 -6.18 7.08 18.00
N SER A 55 -7.42 6.83 17.57
CA SER A 55 -8.63 7.36 18.22
C SER A 55 -8.99 6.67 19.53
N GLU A 56 -8.56 5.42 19.71
CA GLU A 56 -8.83 4.65 20.93
C GLU A 56 -7.60 4.60 21.83
N ASP A 57 -7.81 4.18 23.08
CA ASP A 57 -6.73 4.01 24.03
C ASP A 57 -5.76 2.92 23.59
N VAL A 58 -4.47 3.22 23.75
CA VAL A 58 -3.38 2.31 23.42
C VAL A 58 -2.52 2.13 24.66
N SER A 59 -2.43 0.89 25.13
CA SER A 59 -1.56 0.46 26.21
C SER A 59 -0.84 -0.84 25.83
N TYR A 60 0.10 -1.27 26.66
CA TYR A 60 0.86 -2.50 26.43
C TYR A 60 1.22 -3.16 27.75
N ASP A 61 1.52 -4.45 27.67
CA ASP A 61 2.12 -5.26 28.73
C ASP A 61 3.44 -5.84 28.20
N GLU A 62 4.55 -5.41 28.81
CA GLU A 62 5.90 -5.89 28.47
C GLU A 62 6.09 -7.37 28.86
N ALA A 63 5.59 -7.79 30.02
CA ALA A 63 5.80 -9.13 30.56
C ALA A 63 5.13 -10.19 29.68
N SER A 64 3.91 -9.91 29.22
CA SER A 64 3.22 -10.79 28.27
C SER A 64 3.49 -10.45 26.81
N SER A 65 4.26 -9.39 26.49
CA SER A 65 4.45 -8.92 25.11
C SER A 65 3.12 -8.74 24.37
N THR A 66 2.21 -7.96 24.95
CA THR A 66 0.85 -7.75 24.44
C THR A 66 0.56 -6.27 24.23
N LEU A 67 0.02 -5.92 23.07
CA LEU A 67 -0.51 -4.59 22.76
C LEU A 67 -2.02 -4.59 22.95
N ILE A 68 -2.54 -3.57 23.64
CA ILE A 68 -3.97 -3.38 23.84
C ILE A 68 -4.36 -2.08 23.13
N ALA A 69 -5.25 -2.18 22.15
CA ALA A 69 -5.76 -1.06 21.37
C ALA A 69 -7.29 -1.08 21.43
N GLY A 70 -7.85 -0.27 22.33
CA GLY A 70 -9.26 -0.29 22.71
C GLY A 70 -9.70 -1.69 23.14
N LYS A 71 -10.56 -2.34 22.34
CA LYS A 71 -11.04 -3.71 22.61
C LYS A 71 -10.13 -4.81 22.09
N ALA A 72 -9.14 -4.49 21.26
CA ALA A 72 -8.26 -5.48 20.67
C ALA A 72 -7.09 -5.80 21.60
N THR A 73 -6.88 -7.09 21.87
CA THR A 73 -5.71 -7.62 22.57
C THR A 73 -4.84 -8.39 21.58
N ILE A 74 -3.64 -7.88 21.32
CA ILE A 74 -2.78 -8.32 20.22
C ILE A 74 -1.47 -8.85 20.80
N LYS A 75 -1.17 -10.13 20.57
CA LYS A 75 0.10 -10.73 20.97
C LYS A 75 1.22 -10.29 20.03
N PHE A 76 2.36 -9.87 20.60
CA PHE A 76 3.55 -9.54 19.83
C PHE A 76 4.58 -10.67 19.86
N TYR A 77 5.15 -10.93 18.70
CA TYR A 77 6.25 -11.87 18.48
C TYR A 77 7.43 -11.15 17.84
N ALA A 78 8.64 -11.60 18.15
CA ALA A 78 9.89 -11.05 17.62
C ALA A 78 10.72 -12.16 16.94
N VAL A 79 10.09 -12.89 16.00
CA VAL A 79 10.67 -14.10 15.38
C VAL A 79 11.06 -13.80 13.94
N LYS A 80 12.34 -14.01 13.61
CA LYS A 80 12.89 -13.72 12.27
C LYS A 80 12.39 -14.70 11.20
N ASN A 81 12.25 -15.97 11.56
CA ASN A 81 11.79 -16.99 10.66
C ASN A 81 10.25 -17.06 10.67
N PRO A 82 9.56 -16.73 9.57
CA PRO A 82 8.09 -16.74 9.53
C PRO A 82 7.46 -18.12 9.81
N ALA A 83 8.21 -19.22 9.62
CA ALA A 83 7.74 -20.58 9.91
C ALA A 83 7.65 -20.91 11.41
N GLU A 84 8.42 -20.19 12.23
CA GLU A 84 8.46 -20.40 13.69
C GLU A 84 7.41 -19.54 14.42
N VAL A 85 6.76 -18.61 13.74
CA VAL A 85 5.70 -17.80 14.34
C VAL A 85 4.46 -18.68 14.55
N PRO A 86 3.96 -18.81 15.78
CA PRO A 86 2.89 -19.75 16.10
C PRO A 86 1.50 -19.16 15.78
N TRP A 87 1.23 -18.86 14.50
CA TRP A 87 -0.02 -18.29 14.03
C TRP A 87 -1.25 -19.12 14.43
N GLY A 88 -1.16 -20.44 14.31
CA GLY A 88 -2.24 -21.35 14.67
C GLY A 88 -2.59 -21.28 16.16
N ALA A 89 -1.57 -21.26 17.03
CA ALA A 89 -1.77 -21.15 18.48
C ALA A 89 -2.29 -19.76 18.90
N ALA A 90 -1.89 -18.70 18.18
CA ALA A 90 -2.43 -17.36 18.36
C ALA A 90 -3.86 -17.21 17.78
N GLY A 91 -4.36 -18.19 17.03
CA GLY A 91 -5.68 -18.16 16.40
C GLY A 91 -5.77 -17.32 15.13
N ALA A 92 -4.65 -17.02 14.47
CA ALA A 92 -4.61 -16.24 13.23
C ALA A 92 -4.86 -17.13 12.00
N ASP A 93 -6.04 -17.02 11.39
CA ASP A 93 -6.38 -17.75 10.17
C ASP A 93 -5.73 -17.13 8.91
N ILE A 94 -5.63 -15.80 8.87
CA ILE A 94 -5.11 -15.06 7.72
C ILE A 94 -3.92 -14.22 8.17
N VAL A 95 -2.80 -14.29 7.45
CA VAL A 95 -1.64 -13.43 7.71
C VAL A 95 -1.51 -12.35 6.64
N CYS A 96 -1.41 -11.09 7.07
CA CYS A 96 -0.96 -10.01 6.23
C CYS A 96 0.57 -9.96 6.26
N GLU A 97 1.20 -10.35 5.15
CA GLU A 97 2.64 -10.30 4.97
C GLU A 97 3.04 -8.92 4.43
N SER A 98 3.62 -8.10 5.33
CA SER A 98 3.92 -6.69 5.08
C SER A 98 5.37 -6.29 5.42
N THR A 99 6.26 -7.27 5.61
CA THR A 99 7.71 -7.04 5.75
C THR A 99 8.32 -6.56 4.43
N GLY A 100 7.76 -7.00 3.30
CA GLY A 100 8.30 -6.75 1.97
C GLY A 100 9.50 -7.62 1.60
N ILE A 101 9.82 -8.64 2.39
CA ILE A 101 10.88 -9.63 2.14
C ILE A 101 10.31 -10.91 1.54
N PHE A 102 9.16 -11.38 2.05
CA PHE A 102 8.50 -12.62 1.63
C PHE A 102 7.44 -12.36 0.54
N THR A 103 7.89 -11.89 -0.62
CA THR A 103 7.01 -11.44 -1.72
C THR A 103 6.74 -12.49 -2.80
N VAL A 104 7.18 -13.73 -2.61
CA VAL A 104 6.95 -14.87 -3.52
C VAL A 104 6.25 -16.01 -2.78
N ILE A 105 5.56 -16.89 -3.51
CA ILE A 105 4.73 -17.98 -2.93
C ILE A 105 5.57 -18.83 -1.99
N ASP A 106 6.73 -19.33 -2.44
CA ASP A 106 7.58 -20.21 -1.65
C ASP A 106 7.98 -19.60 -0.30
N LYS A 107 8.38 -18.32 -0.33
CA LYS A 107 8.78 -17.58 0.87
C LYS A 107 7.60 -17.29 1.80
N ALA A 108 6.46 -16.90 1.24
CA ALA A 108 5.25 -16.63 2.01
C ALA A 108 4.62 -17.92 2.58
N SER A 109 4.89 -19.07 1.97
CA SER A 109 4.39 -20.38 2.42
C SER A 109 4.85 -20.76 3.82
N ALA A 110 5.97 -20.19 4.28
CA ALA A 110 6.45 -20.38 5.65
C ALA A 110 5.40 -20.00 6.71
N HIS A 111 4.55 -18.99 6.46
CA HIS A 111 3.46 -18.64 7.37
C HIS A 111 2.40 -19.75 7.50
N LEU A 112 2.21 -20.56 6.44
CA LEU A 112 1.29 -21.70 6.48
C LEU A 112 1.81 -22.79 7.41
N THR A 113 3.13 -23.01 7.44
CA THR A 113 3.78 -23.92 8.40
C THR A 113 3.56 -23.48 9.85
N GLY A 114 3.54 -22.17 10.11
CA GLY A 114 3.20 -21.61 11.42
C GLY A 114 1.71 -21.75 11.82
N GLY A 115 0.88 -22.36 10.96
CA GLY A 115 -0.53 -22.64 11.23
C GLY A 115 -1.53 -21.62 10.66
N ALA A 116 -1.07 -20.66 9.86
CA ALA A 116 -1.98 -19.79 9.12
C ALA A 116 -2.64 -20.57 7.97
N LYS A 117 -3.89 -20.25 7.64
CA LYS A 117 -4.62 -20.88 6.52
C LYS A 117 -4.41 -20.12 5.21
N LYS A 118 -4.26 -18.79 5.28
CA LYS A 118 -4.13 -17.90 4.13
C LYS A 118 -3.06 -16.83 4.37
N VAL A 119 -2.40 -16.40 3.29
CA VAL A 119 -1.41 -15.31 3.32
C VAL A 119 -1.74 -14.27 2.26
N ILE A 120 -1.76 -13.00 2.68
CA ILE A 120 -1.97 -11.84 1.82
C ILE A 120 -0.70 -10.99 1.81
N ILE A 121 0.01 -11.01 0.69
CA ILE A 121 1.23 -10.23 0.47
C ILE A 121 0.82 -8.78 0.16
N SER A 122 1.35 -7.82 0.92
CA SER A 122 1.03 -6.39 0.79
C SER A 122 1.88 -5.66 -0.27
N ALA A 123 2.44 -6.40 -1.22
CA ALA A 123 3.32 -5.91 -2.28
C ALA A 123 3.13 -6.73 -3.56
N PRO A 124 3.58 -6.23 -4.73
CA PRO A 124 3.62 -7.03 -5.95
C PRO A 124 4.41 -8.31 -5.74
N SER A 125 3.83 -9.40 -6.20
CA SER A 125 4.46 -10.71 -6.23
C SER A 125 4.79 -11.09 -7.67
N ALA A 126 5.87 -11.85 -7.86
CA ALA A 126 6.29 -12.33 -9.17
C ALA A 126 5.44 -13.53 -9.64
N ASP A 127 4.94 -14.32 -8.70
CA ASP A 127 4.31 -15.62 -8.91
C ASP A 127 2.91 -15.72 -8.26
N ALA A 128 2.65 -15.02 -7.15
CA ALA A 128 1.35 -15.07 -6.49
C ALA A 128 0.25 -14.34 -7.30
N PRO A 129 -0.96 -14.91 -7.41
CA PRO A 129 -2.09 -14.24 -8.03
C PRO A 129 -2.37 -12.87 -7.39
N MET A 130 -2.42 -11.83 -8.22
CA MET A 130 -2.65 -10.46 -7.79
C MET A 130 -4.13 -10.06 -7.89
N PHE A 131 -4.66 -9.49 -6.82
CA PHE A 131 -6.02 -9.00 -6.75
C PHE A 131 -6.08 -7.51 -6.47
N VAL A 132 -7.05 -6.85 -7.12
CA VAL A 132 -7.45 -5.48 -6.90
C VAL A 132 -8.96 -5.46 -6.65
N MET A 133 -9.33 -4.92 -5.50
CA MET A 133 -10.73 -4.76 -5.11
C MET A 133 -11.47 -3.88 -6.13
N GLY A 134 -12.71 -4.25 -6.47
CA GLY A 134 -13.49 -3.60 -7.53
C GLY A 134 -13.12 -4.00 -8.97
N VAL A 135 -11.95 -4.58 -9.21
CA VAL A 135 -11.47 -4.93 -10.56
C VAL A 135 -11.59 -6.43 -10.83
N ASN A 136 -10.79 -7.26 -10.16
CA ASN A 136 -10.72 -8.71 -10.40
C ASN A 136 -10.92 -9.55 -9.12
N HIS A 137 -11.20 -8.95 -7.97
CA HIS A 137 -11.50 -9.67 -6.72
C HIS A 137 -12.56 -10.79 -6.85
N LYS A 138 -13.55 -10.66 -7.75
CA LYS A 138 -14.56 -11.70 -8.00
C LYS A 138 -14.01 -12.98 -8.64
N SER A 139 -12.80 -12.95 -9.20
CA SER A 139 -12.15 -14.15 -9.74
C SER A 139 -11.30 -14.89 -8.70
N TYR A 140 -11.35 -14.47 -7.43
CA TYR A 140 -10.72 -15.20 -6.33
C TYR A 140 -11.39 -16.57 -6.18
N LYS A 141 -10.57 -17.60 -5.97
CA LYS A 141 -11.03 -18.97 -5.70
C LYS A 141 -10.50 -19.44 -4.35
N LYS A 142 -11.27 -20.30 -3.67
CA LYS A 142 -10.96 -20.74 -2.30
C LYS A 142 -9.67 -21.54 -2.21
N GLU A 143 -9.20 -22.11 -3.30
CA GLU A 143 -7.97 -22.92 -3.36
C GLU A 143 -6.71 -22.03 -3.32
N ILE A 144 -6.86 -20.73 -3.58
CA ILE A 144 -5.75 -19.78 -3.53
C ILE A 144 -5.44 -19.49 -2.06
N ASN A 145 -4.34 -20.06 -1.56
CA ASN A 145 -3.86 -19.90 -0.19
C ASN A 145 -2.99 -18.65 -0.02
N ILE A 146 -2.21 -18.31 -1.04
CA ILE A 146 -1.28 -17.19 -1.03
C ILE A 146 -1.64 -16.27 -2.18
N LEU A 147 -1.87 -14.99 -1.88
CA LEU A 147 -2.24 -13.99 -2.87
C LEU A 147 -1.53 -12.66 -2.60
N SER A 148 -1.44 -11.82 -3.62
CA SER A 148 -0.91 -10.47 -3.52
C SER A 148 -2.01 -9.43 -3.68
N ASN A 149 -2.00 -8.41 -2.81
CA ASN A 149 -2.88 -7.24 -2.94
C ASN A 149 -2.29 -6.17 -3.89
N ALA A 150 -1.42 -6.60 -4.82
CA ALA A 150 -0.73 -5.78 -5.80
C ALA A 150 0.07 -4.62 -5.16
N SER A 151 0.25 -3.52 -5.88
CA SER A 151 0.83 -2.28 -5.36
C SER A 151 -0.23 -1.20 -5.12
N CYS A 152 0.10 -0.19 -4.33
CA CYS A 152 -0.73 1.02 -4.17
C CYS A 152 -1.00 1.74 -5.51
N THR A 153 0.00 1.75 -6.39
CA THR A 153 -0.11 2.23 -7.77
C THR A 153 -1.15 1.44 -8.56
N THR A 154 -1.06 0.11 -8.54
CA THR A 154 -1.97 -0.78 -9.26
C THR A 154 -3.40 -0.62 -8.77
N ASN A 155 -3.59 -0.55 -7.44
CA ASN A 155 -4.91 -0.36 -6.84
C ASN A 155 -5.58 0.96 -7.24
N CYS A 156 -4.80 2.01 -7.51
CA CYS A 156 -5.35 3.28 -7.97
C CYS A 156 -5.60 3.32 -9.48
N LEU A 157 -4.68 2.77 -10.29
CA LEU A 157 -4.82 2.80 -11.75
C LEU A 157 -5.90 1.83 -12.24
N ALA A 158 -5.93 0.60 -11.71
CA ALA A 158 -6.71 -0.48 -12.31
C ALA A 158 -8.24 -0.19 -12.39
N PRO A 159 -8.90 0.41 -11.39
CA PRO A 159 -10.31 0.79 -11.50
C PRO A 159 -10.55 1.85 -12.60
N LEU A 160 -9.68 2.85 -12.69
CA LEU A 160 -9.77 3.88 -13.72
C LEU A 160 -9.58 3.28 -15.12
N ALA A 161 -8.55 2.46 -15.28
CA ALA A 161 -8.26 1.78 -16.54
C ALA A 161 -9.42 0.87 -16.95
N LYS A 162 -10.02 0.13 -16.02
CA LYS A 162 -11.17 -0.74 -16.27
C LYS A 162 -12.35 0.02 -16.86
N ILE A 163 -12.80 1.09 -16.19
CA ILE A 163 -13.96 1.88 -16.64
C ILE A 163 -13.75 2.45 -18.03
N HIS A 164 -12.57 3.01 -18.31
CA HIS A 164 -12.27 3.60 -19.61
C HIS A 164 -12.12 2.53 -20.69
N HIS A 165 -11.55 1.38 -20.36
CA HIS A 165 -11.38 0.28 -21.31
C HIS A 165 -12.73 -0.35 -21.67
N GLU A 166 -13.62 -0.58 -20.70
CA GLU A 166 -14.95 -1.15 -20.93
C GLU A 166 -15.85 -0.21 -21.74
N LYS A 167 -15.76 1.11 -21.52
CA LYS A 167 -16.58 2.10 -22.24
C LYS A 167 -16.04 2.50 -23.61
N TYR A 168 -14.73 2.66 -23.73
CA TYR A 168 -14.12 3.33 -24.89
C TYR A 168 -13.03 2.51 -25.59
N GLY A 169 -12.56 1.42 -24.99
CA GLY A 169 -11.47 0.61 -25.53
C GLY A 169 -10.13 1.37 -25.52
N ILE A 170 -9.35 1.22 -24.45
CA ILE A 170 -7.99 1.81 -24.40
C ILE A 170 -7.07 1.12 -25.41
N LYS A 171 -6.57 1.87 -26.40
CA LYS A 171 -5.54 1.38 -27.35
C LYS A 171 -4.14 1.43 -26.77
N GLU A 172 -3.78 2.52 -26.10
CA GLU A 172 -2.46 2.75 -25.51
C GLU A 172 -2.59 3.71 -24.30
N GLY A 173 -1.66 3.63 -23.35
CA GLY A 173 -1.67 4.50 -22.18
C GLY A 173 -0.30 4.71 -21.55
N LEU A 174 -0.01 5.97 -21.21
CA LEU A 174 1.19 6.35 -20.46
C LEU A 174 0.78 6.81 -19.05
N MET A 175 1.36 6.19 -18.03
CA MET A 175 1.15 6.60 -16.64
C MET A 175 2.42 7.18 -16.04
N THR A 176 2.25 8.30 -15.34
CA THR A 176 3.30 8.92 -14.52
C THR A 176 2.88 8.92 -13.06
N LEU A 177 3.75 8.38 -12.20
CA LEU A 177 3.52 8.31 -10.76
C LEU A 177 4.47 9.22 -9.99
N ARG A 178 3.95 9.82 -8.91
CA ARG A 178 4.75 10.37 -7.82
C ARG A 178 4.63 9.43 -6.62
N ALA A 179 5.75 9.08 -5.99
CA ALA A 179 5.78 8.36 -4.71
C ALA A 179 6.79 9.01 -3.75
N ARG A 180 6.40 9.22 -2.49
CA ARG A 180 7.30 9.48 -1.36
C ARG A 180 7.25 8.26 -0.45
N GLU A 181 8.19 7.32 -0.62
CA GLU A 181 8.31 6.16 0.25
C GLU A 181 9.62 6.22 1.04
N GLY A 182 9.57 5.87 2.33
CA GLY A 182 10.70 5.95 3.26
C GLY A 182 11.60 4.72 3.23
N ARG A 183 11.93 4.16 2.05
CA ARG A 183 12.95 3.11 1.96
C ARG A 183 14.33 3.71 1.71
N HIS A 184 15.24 3.34 2.63
CA HIS A 184 16.69 3.59 2.71
C HIS A 184 17.15 5.02 3.02
N ASP A 185 17.25 5.31 4.33
CA ASP A 185 18.52 5.80 4.87
C ASP A 185 19.36 4.57 5.25
N GLY A 186 20.16 4.12 4.29
CA GLY A 186 21.24 3.19 4.53
C GLY A 186 22.38 3.69 3.68
N ARG A 187 23.47 4.12 4.33
CA ARG A 187 24.75 4.30 3.63
C ARG A 187 25.01 3.03 2.84
N ASP A 188 25.38 3.25 1.59
CA ASP A 188 25.98 2.30 0.66
C ASP A 188 26.18 0.87 1.20
N GLN A 189 25.28 -0.04 0.83
CA GLN A 189 25.64 -1.46 0.73
C GLN A 189 25.20 -1.93 -0.64
N GLY A 190 26.21 -2.16 -1.48
CA GLY A 190 26.03 -2.71 -2.80
C GLY A 190 25.44 -4.11 -2.75
N ASN A 191 24.48 -4.35 -3.65
CA ASN A 191 24.54 -5.57 -4.44
C ASN A 191 24.11 -5.26 -5.87
N HIS A 192 24.94 -5.76 -6.78
CA HIS A 192 24.90 -5.55 -8.21
C HIS A 192 23.73 -6.29 -8.85
N GLU A 193 22.97 -5.60 -9.68
CA GLU A 193 22.62 -6.01 -11.05
C GLU A 193 21.90 -4.85 -11.78
N GLY A 194 22.53 -4.34 -12.83
CA GLY A 194 21.88 -3.60 -13.93
C GLY A 194 21.43 -2.15 -13.71
N GLY A 195 22.37 -1.20 -13.59
CA GLY A 195 22.10 0.23 -13.84
C GLY A 195 23.02 1.18 -13.07
N VAL A 196 23.91 1.86 -13.79
CA VAL A 196 24.97 2.74 -13.28
C VAL A 196 24.45 3.84 -12.31
N ARG A 197 25.20 4.01 -11.20
CA ARG A 197 24.96 4.88 -10.03
C ARG A 197 25.43 6.32 -10.25
N VAL A 198 24.91 7.27 -9.44
CA VAL A 198 25.72 8.36 -8.84
C VAL A 198 25.20 8.64 -7.42
N ALA A 199 26.10 8.57 -6.44
CA ALA A 199 25.90 8.85 -5.01
C ALA A 199 25.69 10.35 -4.74
N GLY A 200 24.92 10.71 -3.70
CA GLY A 200 24.82 12.09 -3.22
C GLY A 200 23.62 12.37 -2.30
N LEU A 201 23.88 13.16 -1.25
CA LEU A 201 23.04 13.57 -0.11
C LEU A 201 21.53 13.79 -0.40
N GLN A 202 20.71 13.33 0.56
CA GLN A 202 19.27 13.54 0.61
C GLN A 202 18.92 15.03 0.64
N GLY A 203 18.21 15.49 -0.38
CA GLY A 203 17.55 16.80 -0.38
C GLY A 203 17.00 17.17 -1.74
N HIS A 204 17.76 16.92 -2.80
CA HIS A 204 17.43 17.45 -4.12
C HIS A 204 17.93 16.55 -5.24
N ARG A 205 17.25 15.45 -5.56
CA ARG A 205 17.39 14.83 -6.89
C ARG A 205 16.21 13.96 -7.30
N ARG A 206 15.98 13.93 -8.62
CA ARG A 206 14.98 13.11 -9.31
C ARG A 206 15.52 11.70 -9.44
N LEU A 207 14.74 10.71 -9.02
CA LEU A 207 15.08 9.30 -9.20
C LEU A 207 14.12 8.72 -10.23
N HIS A 208 14.67 8.26 -11.35
CA HIS A 208 13.98 7.41 -12.32
C HIS A 208 14.15 5.95 -11.86
N ARG A 209 13.05 5.18 -11.82
CA ARG A 209 13.08 3.73 -11.61
C ARG A 209 12.27 3.03 -12.69
N GLY A 210 12.66 1.79 -12.97
CA GLY A 210 12.17 0.95 -14.06
C GLY A 210 10.66 0.66 -14.07
N SER A 211 10.27 -0.10 -15.09
CA SER A 211 8.89 -0.40 -15.47
C SER A 211 8.23 -1.42 -14.54
N GLY A 212 6.94 -1.21 -14.26
CA GLY A 212 6.06 -2.21 -13.63
C GLY A 212 4.92 -2.56 -14.59
N ARG A 213 4.48 -3.83 -14.61
CA ARG A 213 3.40 -4.31 -15.48
C ARG A 213 2.07 -4.39 -14.71
N LEU A 214 0.97 -3.99 -15.35
CA LEU A 214 -0.38 -4.35 -14.91
C LEU A 214 -0.71 -5.75 -15.47
N HIS A 215 -0.88 -6.76 -14.62
CA HIS A 215 -1.34 -8.07 -15.08
C HIS A 215 -2.79 -7.98 -15.60
N ARG A 216 -3.04 -8.55 -16.79
CA ARG A 216 -4.30 -8.57 -17.59
C ARG A 216 -4.61 -7.41 -18.53
N LEU A 217 -3.70 -6.45 -18.74
CA LEU A 217 -3.78 -5.57 -19.91
C LEU A 217 -2.67 -5.98 -20.90
N PRO A 218 -3.00 -6.51 -22.09
CA PRO A 218 -2.00 -7.01 -23.03
C PRO A 218 -1.06 -5.87 -23.44
N GLY A 219 0.25 -6.04 -23.23
CA GLY A 219 1.38 -5.38 -23.92
C GLY A 219 1.43 -3.85 -24.14
N ARG A 220 0.43 -3.06 -23.73
CA ARG A 220 0.18 -1.71 -24.29
C ARG A 220 0.27 -0.56 -23.28
N PHE A 221 0.88 -0.80 -22.12
CA PHE A 221 1.05 0.20 -21.08
C PHE A 221 2.51 0.34 -20.68
N THR A 222 3.07 1.53 -20.93
CA THR A 222 4.42 1.89 -20.46
C THR A 222 4.27 2.70 -19.16
N LEU A 223 4.91 2.22 -18.11
CA LEU A 223 4.89 2.84 -16.80
C LEU A 223 6.17 3.66 -16.57
N LEU A 224 6.05 4.96 -16.35
CA LEU A 224 7.18 5.83 -16.02
C LEU A 224 7.09 6.29 -14.55
N HIS A 225 8.03 5.85 -13.71
CA HIS A 225 8.13 6.32 -12.32
C HIS A 225 8.95 7.61 -12.24
N LEU A 226 8.36 8.70 -11.74
CA LEU A 226 9.06 9.96 -11.50
C LEU A 226 8.99 10.34 -10.01
N ARG A 227 10.10 10.16 -9.28
CA ARG A 227 10.24 10.64 -7.90
C ARG A 227 10.72 12.10 -7.89
N ARG A 228 10.06 12.98 -7.13
CA ARG A 228 10.42 14.42 -7.02
C ARG A 228 10.62 14.87 -5.58
N GLY A 229 11.70 15.63 -5.33
CA GLY A 229 11.75 16.65 -4.28
C GLY A 229 10.86 17.84 -4.66
N ARG A 230 10.42 18.66 -3.69
CA ARG A 230 9.37 19.70 -3.86
C ARG A 230 9.59 20.62 -5.09
N GLY A 231 8.46 21.07 -5.68
CA GLY A 231 8.38 22.20 -6.63
C GLY A 231 8.75 21.91 -8.09
N HIS A 232 7.75 21.64 -8.96
CA HIS A 232 7.62 22.19 -10.33
C HIS A 232 6.44 21.59 -11.11
N LEU A 233 5.94 22.35 -12.09
CA LEU A 233 5.00 21.96 -13.15
C LEU A 233 5.69 21.03 -14.18
N ALA A 234 5.02 19.98 -14.66
CA ALA A 234 5.53 19.21 -15.80
C ALA A 234 4.74 19.58 -17.06
N HIS A 235 5.37 20.34 -17.95
CA HIS A 235 4.81 20.68 -19.27
C HIS A 235 5.71 20.23 -20.43
N GLY A 236 6.91 19.69 -20.17
CA GLY A 236 7.91 19.43 -21.22
C GLY A 236 7.79 18.13 -22.01
N ASN A 237 7.11 17.09 -21.52
CA ASN A 237 7.10 15.76 -22.18
C ASN A 237 5.73 15.39 -22.80
N PHE A 238 4.84 16.36 -22.99
CA PHE A 238 3.45 16.14 -23.43
C PHE A 238 3.19 16.55 -24.88
N ARG A 239 3.84 15.87 -25.84
CA ARG A 239 3.50 16.06 -27.26
C ARG A 239 2.96 14.82 -27.98
N GLN A 240 2.98 13.63 -27.35
CA GLN A 240 2.59 12.38 -28.04
C GLN A 240 1.56 11.50 -27.32
N ALA A 241 1.20 11.77 -26.07
CA ALA A 241 0.21 10.95 -25.37
C ALA A 241 -1.22 11.49 -25.61
N ARG A 242 -2.07 10.72 -26.32
CA ARG A 242 -3.50 11.04 -26.52
C ARG A 242 -4.34 10.96 -25.23
N LEU A 243 -3.87 10.22 -24.21
CA LEU A 243 -4.47 10.21 -22.87
C LEU A 243 -3.35 10.25 -21.83
N VAL A 244 -3.42 11.23 -20.92
CA VAL A 244 -2.47 11.39 -19.82
C VAL A 244 -3.21 11.21 -18.50
N VAL A 245 -3.00 10.09 -17.83
CA VAL A 245 -3.44 9.92 -16.44
C VAL A 245 -2.31 10.39 -15.53
N ARG A 246 -2.54 11.51 -14.85
CA ARG A 246 -1.56 12.13 -13.96
C ARG A 246 -1.89 11.80 -12.52
N GLN A 247 -1.17 10.83 -11.94
CA GLN A 247 -1.44 10.38 -10.58
C GLN A 247 -0.54 11.09 -9.56
N ARG A 248 -1.16 11.57 -8.47
CA ARG A 248 -0.47 11.94 -7.23
C ARG A 248 -0.65 10.80 -6.24
N VAL A 249 0.43 10.14 -5.83
CA VAL A 249 0.43 9.22 -4.68
C VAL A 249 1.37 9.80 -3.63
N GLY A 250 0.81 10.21 -2.50
CA GLY A 250 1.54 10.84 -1.41
C GLY A 250 0.69 11.87 -0.68
N LEU A 251 1.13 12.24 0.53
CA LEU A 251 0.47 13.19 1.42
C LEU A 251 -0.20 14.34 0.65
N LEU A 252 -1.51 14.47 0.84
CA LEU A 252 -2.16 15.76 0.69
C LEU A 252 -1.57 16.64 1.78
N GLU A 253 -0.60 17.50 1.44
CA GLU A 253 -0.31 18.62 2.31
C GLU A 253 -1.62 19.40 2.47
N PRO A 254 -2.05 19.73 3.70
CA PRO A 254 -3.20 20.62 3.88
C PRO A 254 -2.94 21.90 3.07
N PRO A 255 -3.97 22.46 2.42
CA PRO A 255 -3.78 23.55 1.48
C PRO A 255 -3.04 24.70 2.16
N ARG A 256 -1.77 24.89 1.77
CA ARG A 256 -1.01 26.07 2.16
C ARG A 256 -1.67 27.28 1.50
N ARG A 257 -2.37 28.05 2.35
CA ARG A 257 -2.96 29.39 2.12
C ARG A 257 -4.36 29.41 1.48
N ALA A 258 -5.23 30.19 2.13
CA ALA A 258 -6.64 30.47 1.84
C ALA A 258 -6.97 31.06 0.44
N ARG A 259 -6.00 31.16 -0.48
CA ARG A 259 -6.22 31.73 -1.83
C ARG A 259 -6.83 30.72 -2.83
N HIS A 260 -6.75 29.42 -2.57
CA HIS A 260 -7.29 28.39 -3.48
C HIS A 260 -8.78 28.07 -3.27
N ALA A 261 -9.33 28.31 -2.07
CA ALA A 261 -10.75 28.05 -1.79
C ALA A 261 -11.69 28.92 -2.65
N ARG A 262 -11.32 30.18 -2.94
CA ARG A 262 -12.10 31.09 -3.79
C ARG A 262 -12.14 30.66 -5.26
N ARG A 263 -11.08 29.99 -5.76
CA ARG A 263 -11.03 29.47 -7.14
C ARG A 263 -11.86 28.20 -7.29
N LEU A 264 -11.87 27.33 -6.28
CA LEU A 264 -12.70 26.12 -6.28
C LEU A 264 -14.19 26.46 -6.16
N ALA A 265 -14.56 27.43 -5.32
CA ALA A 265 -15.94 27.90 -5.19
C ALA A 265 -16.48 28.52 -6.48
N ARG A 266 -15.65 29.29 -7.22
CA ARG A 266 -16.03 29.79 -8.56
C ARG A 266 -16.19 28.68 -9.60
N LEU A 267 -15.36 27.63 -9.56
CA LEU A 267 -15.47 26.48 -10.46
C LEU A 267 -16.69 25.60 -10.15
N LEU A 268 -17.05 25.45 -8.88
CA LEU A 268 -18.23 24.70 -8.44
C LEU A 268 -19.54 25.47 -8.71
N GLY A 269 -19.52 26.81 -8.62
CA GLY A 269 -20.66 27.65 -9.00
C GLY A 269 -21.02 27.55 -10.49
N VAL A 270 -20.03 27.41 -11.38
CA VAL A 270 -20.25 27.23 -12.82
C VAL A 270 -20.85 25.85 -13.15
N ILE A 271 -20.57 24.83 -12.34
CA ILE A 271 -21.13 23.46 -12.55
C ILE A 271 -22.62 23.41 -12.16
N SER A 272 -23.09 24.29 -11.27
CA SER A 272 -24.50 24.35 -10.85
C SER A 272 -25.47 24.95 -11.86
N GLN A 273 -24.98 25.47 -13.00
CA GLN A 273 -25.81 26.10 -14.04
C GLN A 273 -26.00 25.25 -15.31
N TRP A 274 -25.60 23.97 -15.32
CA TRP A 274 -25.86 23.10 -16.48
C TRP A 274 -27.34 22.64 -16.44
N PRO A 275 -28.17 22.90 -17.47
CA PRO A 275 -29.55 22.45 -17.46
C PRO A 275 -29.60 20.92 -17.55
N ALA A 276 -30.43 20.33 -16.70
CA ALA A 276 -30.82 18.93 -16.77
C ALA A 276 -31.61 18.68 -18.07
N ALA A 277 -30.94 18.20 -19.11
CA ALA A 277 -31.58 17.70 -20.32
C ALA A 277 -30.81 16.49 -20.85
N ALA A 278 -31.28 15.30 -20.46
CA ALA A 278 -31.35 14.07 -21.26
C ALA A 278 -31.61 12.87 -20.33
N ALA A 279 -32.81 12.83 -19.75
CA ALA A 279 -33.46 11.57 -19.44
C ALA A 279 -34.31 11.22 -20.66
N ARG A 280 -33.84 10.24 -21.45
CA ARG A 280 -34.60 9.28 -22.28
C ARG A 280 -33.59 8.34 -22.94
#